data_AF-A0A1V5EB46-F1
#
_entry.id   AF-A0A1V5EB46-F1
#
_cell.length_a   1.000
_cell.length_b   1.000
_cell.length_c   1.000
_cell.angle_alpha   90.00
_cell.angle_beta   90.00
_cell.angle_gamma   90.00
#
_symmetry.space_group_name_H-M   'P 1'
#
loop_
_entity.id
_entity.type
_entity.pdbx_description
1 polymer ?
#
loop_
_entity_poly.entity_id
_entity_poly.type
_entity_poly.pdbx_seq_one_letter_code
_entity_poly.pdbx_strand_id
1 'polypeptide(L)' 'MIRVRSRRGDVKVRANVTGQVPSGMVWMAFHFREACANWITNPAFDPVTQTAEYKACAVAIERI' A
#
# COMPACT_ATOMS: atom_id res chain seq x y z
N MET A 1 -13.86 3.92 -8.28
CA MET A 1 -12.54 3.28 -8.11
C MET A 1 -11.61 4.30 -7.46
N ILE A 2 -10.51 3.87 -6.85
CA ILE A 2 -9.49 4.80 -6.33
C ILE A 2 -8.11 4.41 -6.86
N ARG A 3 -7.22 5.40 -6.94
CA ARG A 3 -5.79 5.19 -7.16
C ARG A 3 -5.09 5.29 -5.82
N VAL A 4 -4.28 4.30 -5.49
CA VAL A 4 -3.34 4.37 -4.36
C VAL A 4 -1.94 4.47 -4.95
N ARG A 5 -1.24 5.56 -4.65
CA ARG A 5 0.10 5.83 -5.20
C ARG A 5 1.14 6.02 -4.10
N SER A 6 2.37 5.59 -4.38
CA SER A 6 3.55 5.92 -3.59
C SER A 6 4.62 6.52 -4.51
N ARG A 7 5.83 6.71 -3.98
CA ARG A 7 7.00 7.07 -4.80
C ARG A 7 7.39 5.98 -5.79
N ARG A 8 7.00 4.73 -5.56
CA ARG A 8 7.38 3.57 -6.38
C ARG A 8 6.45 3.33 -7.57
N GLY A 9 5.20 3.75 -7.47
CA GLY A 9 4.19 3.55 -8.52
C GLY A 9 2.77 3.72 -7.99
N ASP A 10 1.80 3.21 -8.73
CA ASP A 10 0.39 3.24 -8.34
C ASP A 10 -0.36 1.96 -8.71
N VAL A 11 -1.46 1.72 -8.00
CA VAL A 11 -2.43 0.66 -8.30
C VAL A 11 -3.84 1.22 -8.25
N LYS A 12 -4.72 0.67 -9.11
CA LYS A 12 -6.15 1.01 -9.15
C LYS A 12 -6.94 -0.07 -8.42
N VAL A 13 -7.68 0.32 -7.40
CA VAL A 13 -8.41 -0.61 -6.53
C VAL A 13 -9.81 -0.11 -6.19
N ARG A 14 -10.64 -1.02 -5.69
CA ARG A 14 -11.91 -0.67 -5.05
C ARG A 14 -11.64 -0.39 -3.56
N ALA A 15 -12.10 0.77 -3.07
CA ALA A 15 -12.04 1.07 -1.65
C ALA A 15 -13.09 0.25 -0.88
N ASN A 16 -12.71 -0.25 0.29
CA ASN A 16 -13.64 -0.77 1.29
C ASN A 16 -13.50 0.11 2.54
N VAL A 17 -14.50 0.96 2.80
CA VAL A 17 -14.46 1.93 3.89
C VAL A 17 -15.07 1.30 5.13
N THR A 18 -14.27 1.14 6.19
CA THR A 18 -14.69 0.53 7.45
C THR A 18 -14.08 1.29 8.64
N GLY A 19 -14.63 1.07 9.83
CA GLY A 19 -14.04 1.59 11.08
C GLY A 19 -12.90 0.73 11.66
N GLN A 20 -12.45 -0.32 10.95
CA GLN A 20 -11.45 -1.26 11.46
C GLN A 20 -10.02 -0.71 11.36
N VAL A 21 -9.77 0.20 10.42
CA VAL A 21 -8.47 0.82 10.20
C VAL A 21 -8.49 2.21 10.82
N PRO A 22 -7.52 2.56 11.70
CA PRO A 22 -7.45 3.89 12.28
C PRO A 22 -7.33 5.01 11.25
N SER A 23 -7.80 6.21 11.62
CA SER A 23 -7.71 7.39 10.76
C SER A 23 -6.26 7.67 10.36
N GLY A 24 -6.05 7.97 9.08
CA GLY A 24 -4.72 8.22 8.50
C GLY A 24 -3.96 6.96 8.08
N MET A 25 -4.51 5.76 8.31
CA MET A 25 -3.91 4.50 7.86
C MET A 25 -4.73 3.81 6.77
N VAL A 26 -4.07 2.91 6.05
CA VAL A 26 -4.70 2.02 5.06
C VAL A 26 -4.21 0.60 5.26
N TRP A 27 -5.03 -0.35 4.84
CA TRP A 27 -4.64 -1.76 4.76
C TRP A 27 -4.86 -2.26 3.33
N MET A 28 -3.91 -3.06 2.82
CA MET A 28 -3.98 -3.65 1.49
C MET A 28 -3.42 -5.08 1.50
N ALA A 29 -4.04 -5.95 0.69
CA ALA A 29 -3.54 -7.30 0.42
C ALA A 29 -2.57 -7.31 -0.79
N PHE A 30 -1.92 -8.44 -1.02
CA PHE A 30 -0.97 -8.66 -2.12
C PHE A 30 -1.27 -9.90 -2.97
N HIS A 31 -2.49 -10.45 -2.87
CA HIS A 31 -2.85 -11.71 -3.54
C HIS A 31 -3.06 -11.56 -5.06
N PHE A 32 -3.51 -10.40 -5.53
CA PHE A 32 -3.89 -10.18 -6.93
C PHE A 32 -2.83 -9.35 -7.64
N ARG A 33 -2.33 -9.83 -8.78
CA ARG A 33 -1.21 -9.21 -9.50
C ARG A 33 -1.53 -7.76 -9.90
N GLU A 34 -2.72 -7.49 -10.37
CA GLU A 34 -3.16 -6.20 -10.89
C GLU A 34 -3.34 -5.13 -9.79
N ALA A 35 -3.50 -5.58 -8.54
CA ALA A 35 -3.81 -4.75 -7.38
C ALA A 35 -2.86 -4.98 -6.19
N CYS A 36 -1.68 -5.56 -6.44
CA CYS A 36 -0.76 -5.99 -5.38
C CYS A 36 -0.13 -4.81 -4.65
N ALA A 37 -0.24 -4.78 -3.32
CA ALA A 37 0.39 -3.75 -2.49
C ALA A 37 1.92 -3.65 -2.71
N ASN A 38 2.59 -4.75 -3.03
CA ASN A 38 4.04 -4.78 -3.22
C ASN A 38 4.52 -3.95 -4.42
N TRP A 39 3.63 -3.61 -5.37
CA TRP A 39 3.98 -2.67 -6.45
C TRP A 39 4.22 -1.25 -5.95
N ILE A 40 3.63 -0.88 -4.82
CA ILE A 40 3.71 0.45 -4.24
C ILE A 40 4.50 0.50 -2.92
N THR A 41 4.84 -0.64 -2.31
CA THR A 41 5.68 -0.69 -1.10
C THR A 41 7.09 -0.13 -1.37
N ASN A 42 7.61 0.68 -0.46
CA ASN A 42 8.96 1.23 -0.51
C ASN A 42 10.05 0.12 -0.51
N PRO A 43 11.24 0.39 -1.08
CA PRO A 43 12.34 -0.57 -1.12
C PRO A 43 13.22 -0.48 0.14
N ALA A 44 12.62 -0.39 1.33
CA ALA A 44 13.34 -0.32 2.59
C ALA A 44 13.47 -1.71 3.23
N PHE A 45 14.61 -1.94 3.89
CA PHE A 45 14.95 -3.20 4.53
C PHE A 45 15.61 -2.95 5.89
N ASP A 46 15.39 -3.86 6.83
CA ASP A 46 16.12 -3.90 8.08
C ASP A 46 17.62 -4.13 7.81
N PRO A 47 18.53 -3.31 8.40
CA PRO A 47 19.97 -3.36 8.07
C PRO A 47 20.68 -4.62 8.56
N VAL A 48 20.09 -5.41 9.47
CA VAL A 48 20.72 -6.61 10.05
C VAL A 48 20.24 -7.87 9.33
N THR A 49 18.93 -8.03 9.23
CA THR A 49 18.26 -9.24 8.74
C THR A 49 17.85 -9.15 7.28
N GLN A 50 17.89 -7.95 6.68
CA GLN A 50 17.40 -7.68 5.32
C GLN A 50 15.90 -7.97 5.16
N THR A 51 15.13 -7.93 6.25
CA THR A 51 13.67 -8.08 6.20
C THR A 51 13.04 -6.80 5.63
N ALA A 52 12.15 -6.93 4.65
CA ALA A 52 11.53 -5.79 3.98
C ALA A 52 10.42 -5.11 4.81
N GLU A 53 10.27 -3.79 4.64
CA GLU A 53 9.33 -2.94 5.37
C GLU A 53 7.89 -2.99 4.82
N TYR A 54 7.24 -4.16 4.84
CA TYR A 54 5.89 -4.30 4.26
C TYR A 54 4.76 -3.62 5.04
N LYS A 55 5.01 -3.22 6.30
CA LYS A 55 3.97 -2.74 7.21
C LYS A 55 3.95 -1.21 7.35
N ALA A 56 4.91 -0.51 6.76
CA ALA A 56 4.98 0.95 6.77
C ALA A 56 5.42 1.46 5.39
N CYS A 57 4.52 2.15 4.68
CA CYS A 57 4.85 2.84 3.44
C CYS A 57 3.90 4.02 3.25
N ALA A 58 4.45 5.22 3.03
CA ALA A 58 3.65 6.40 2.74
C ALA A 58 2.97 6.27 1.37
N VAL A 59 1.66 6.54 1.35
CA VAL A 59 0.84 6.51 0.13
C VAL A 59 -0.09 7.72 0.08
N ALA A 60 -0.52 8.08 -1.12
CA ALA A 60 -1.60 9.03 -1.37
C ALA A 60 -2.77 8.32 -2.06
N ILE A 61 -3.99 8.68 -1.67
CA ILE A 61 -5.22 8.15 -2.25
C ILE A 61 -5.89 9.23 -3.09
N GLU A 62 -6.30 8.86 -4.29
CA GLU A 62 -6.97 9.77 -5.22
C GLU A 62 -8.22 9.13 -5.79
N ARG A 63 -9.26 9.94 -5.98
CA ARG A 63 -10.48 9.52 -6.66
C ARG A 63 -10.21 9.35 -8.15
N ILE A 64 -10.72 8.26 -8.72
CA ILE A 64 -10.79 8.02 -10.17
C ILE A 64 -12.25 8.10 -10.60
#